data_AF-A0A948D6P7-F1
#
_entry.id   AF-A0A948D6P7-F1
#
_cell.length_a   1.000
_cell.length_b   1.000
_cell.length_c   1.000
_cell.angle_alpha   90.00
_cell.angle_beta   90.00
_cell.angle_gamma   90.00
#
_symmetry.space_group_name_H-M   'P 1'
#
loop_
_entity.id
_entity.type
_entity.pdbx_description
1 polymer ?
#
loop_
_entity_poly.entity_id
_entity_poly.type
_entity_poly.pdbx_seq_one_letter_code
_entity_poly.pdbx_strand_id
1 'polypeptide(L)'
;MKRRNWYWDLNIPYKKIAQILSRGDDPRFVRIAGILLSRALDPKYVFELISPSDFCRHYKAIEREITSDEWTKKRAAFWKATYLRLTKELKAKGERFRLPAKPELDFFDRQLIETVKKCRKRVLMSQKELADLMGYSQQYISRIETGWERIGPDFLKKLAKTTNQKIDLDVSIFFDRKGREILTETNKLIAQALLKLDVKTGEFEEKIRNFANKAAYLLNTGRYDYLKKRITKGWTDMEKVAGDTFEIHFAYAFENKQRPLQHEVKLLPNSNSSIDFQYHASLDKVINFELVNIFEREWIRREMDKRHWEIILSSGSQVKRENSCAESIFAQQKIREKVQKEEKCQIIPAKFNIPDRKNVNVIVANVTFVHMGMFDTKDAIEIVLGASYVEPQCRLGMFGLTADLPSDIPETDPYKLKEAYKLNEIFRDRIHFVLFAWDIHKSKRFIDSQYRYFLVPNPKLVQQKTLNWFNTETEEIFK
;
A
#
# COMPACT_ATOMS: atom_id res chain seq x y z
N MET A 1 46.31 -32.49 33.73
CA MET A 1 45.31 -31.43 33.47
C MET A 1 44.35 -31.31 34.65
N LYS A 2 44.35 -30.19 35.39
CA LYS A 2 43.34 -29.92 36.44
C LYS A 2 41.96 -29.91 35.78
N ARG A 3 41.06 -30.83 36.16
CA ARG A 3 39.66 -30.84 35.70
C ARG A 3 39.04 -29.50 36.06
N ARG A 4 38.86 -28.62 35.07
CA ARG A 4 38.14 -27.36 35.26
C ARG A 4 36.69 -27.71 35.56
N ASN A 5 36.30 -27.62 36.82
CA ASN A 5 34.93 -27.82 37.26
C ASN A 5 34.10 -26.64 36.76
N TRP A 6 33.71 -26.63 35.49
CA TRP A 6 32.92 -25.53 34.90
C TRP A 6 31.47 -25.51 35.40
N TYR A 7 31.05 -26.54 36.13
CA TYR A 7 29.67 -26.79 36.55
C TYR A 7 29.46 -26.62 38.07
N TRP A 8 30.39 -25.96 38.77
CA TRP A 8 30.42 -25.86 40.23
C TRP A 8 29.18 -25.18 40.84
N ASP A 9 28.53 -24.27 40.10
CA ASP A 9 27.36 -23.49 40.52
C ASP A 9 26.02 -24.11 40.11
N LEU A 10 26.03 -25.21 39.35
CA LEU A 10 24.82 -25.83 38.84
C LEU A 10 24.08 -26.67 39.89
N ASN A 11 24.75 -27.07 40.97
CA ASN A 11 24.24 -28.00 41.98
C ASN A 11 23.63 -29.28 41.35
N ILE A 12 24.21 -29.76 40.25
CA ILE A 12 23.79 -30.97 39.53
C ILE A 12 24.99 -31.92 39.43
N PRO A 13 24.84 -33.22 39.77
CA PRO A 13 25.93 -34.19 39.59
C PRO A 13 26.38 -34.29 38.13
N TYR A 14 27.69 -34.38 37.89
CA TYR A 14 28.26 -34.40 36.54
C TYR A 14 27.64 -35.45 35.62
N LYS A 15 27.34 -36.66 36.15
CA LYS A 15 26.67 -37.73 35.39
C LYS A 15 25.33 -37.27 34.79
N LYS A 16 24.55 -36.49 35.55
CA LYS A 16 23.26 -35.93 35.11
C LYS A 16 23.44 -34.78 34.13
N ILE A 17 24.50 -33.97 34.28
CA ILE A 17 24.87 -32.94 33.30
C ILE A 17 25.22 -33.58 31.96
N ALA A 18 26.07 -34.61 31.95
CA ALA A 18 26.42 -35.35 30.74
C ALA A 18 25.18 -35.96 30.08
N GLN A 19 24.26 -36.51 30.87
CA GLN A 19 22.99 -37.04 30.35
C GLN A 19 22.12 -35.95 29.70
N ILE A 20 22.00 -34.75 30.31
CA ILE A 20 21.27 -33.62 29.72
C ILE A 20 21.92 -33.18 28.41
N LEU A 21 23.25 -33.04 28.38
CA LEU A 21 23.99 -32.60 27.20
C LEU A 21 24.00 -33.64 26.06
N SER A 22 23.84 -34.93 26.37
CA SER A 22 23.68 -35.98 25.36
C SER A 22 22.30 -35.99 24.68
N ARG A 23 21.34 -35.20 25.18
CA ARG A 23 19.94 -35.18 24.76
C ARG A 23 19.52 -33.77 24.34
N GLY A 24 19.64 -33.45 23.06
CA GLY A 24 19.25 -32.15 22.52
C GLY A 24 17.77 -31.78 22.74
N ASP A 25 16.91 -32.77 22.99
CA ASP A 25 15.48 -32.62 23.32
C ASP A 25 15.20 -32.27 24.79
N ASP A 26 16.17 -32.38 25.71
CA ASP A 26 15.95 -32.05 27.11
C ASP A 26 15.67 -30.54 27.27
N PRO A 27 14.61 -30.13 27.99
CA PRO A 27 14.27 -28.72 28.19
C PRO A 27 15.40 -27.87 28.80
N ARG A 28 16.35 -28.50 29.50
CA ARG A 28 17.50 -27.83 30.12
C ARG A 28 18.73 -27.80 29.24
N PHE A 29 18.74 -28.50 28.10
CA PHE A 29 19.89 -28.64 27.20
C PHE A 29 20.51 -27.29 26.86
N VAL A 30 19.71 -26.34 26.37
CA VAL A 30 20.18 -25.01 25.94
C VAL A 30 20.90 -24.27 27.07
N ARG A 31 20.32 -24.25 28.27
CA ARG A 31 20.90 -23.54 29.43
C ARG A 31 22.23 -24.17 29.85
N ILE A 32 22.28 -25.51 29.99
CA ILE A 32 23.48 -26.22 30.43
C ILE A 32 24.58 -26.15 29.35
N ALA A 33 24.23 -26.24 28.07
CA ALA A 33 25.14 -26.06 26.96
C ALA A 33 25.70 -24.62 26.91
N GLY A 34 24.85 -23.61 27.12
CA GLY A 34 25.27 -22.21 27.23
C GLY A 34 26.33 -22.01 28.32
N ILE A 35 26.13 -22.58 29.49
CA ILE A 35 27.09 -22.52 30.62
C ILE A 35 28.39 -23.28 30.30
N LEU A 36 28.30 -24.46 29.67
CA LEU A 36 29.48 -25.20 29.22
C LEU A 36 30.31 -24.35 28.25
N LEU A 37 29.67 -23.80 27.21
CA LEU A 37 30.36 -23.04 26.15
C LEU A 37 30.84 -21.67 26.61
N SER A 38 30.18 -21.07 27.59
CA SER A 38 30.64 -19.82 28.21
C SER A 38 31.88 -20.05 29.07
N ARG A 39 32.21 -21.29 29.47
CA ARG A 39 33.30 -21.62 30.41
C ARG A 39 34.43 -22.46 29.80
N ALA A 40 34.12 -23.33 28.83
CA ALA A 40 35.06 -24.18 28.12
C ALA A 40 35.40 -23.59 26.73
N LEU A 41 36.67 -23.70 26.33
CA LEU A 41 37.17 -23.28 25.01
C LEU A 41 37.70 -24.44 24.17
N ASP A 42 37.84 -25.63 24.75
CA ASP A 42 38.31 -26.82 24.06
C ASP A 42 37.15 -27.50 23.31
N PRO A 43 37.11 -27.45 21.97
CA PRO A 43 36.06 -28.08 21.20
C PRO A 43 36.00 -29.59 21.40
N LYS A 44 37.15 -30.24 21.61
CA LYS A 44 37.21 -31.69 21.80
C LYS A 44 36.41 -32.09 23.04
N TYR A 45 36.68 -31.43 24.16
CA TYR A 45 35.94 -31.65 25.40
C TYR A 45 34.44 -31.32 25.29
N VAL A 46 34.07 -30.23 24.59
CA VAL A 46 32.66 -29.87 24.42
C VAL A 46 31.90 -30.90 23.59
N PHE A 47 32.50 -31.38 22.50
CA PHE A 47 31.86 -32.36 21.62
C PHE A 47 31.95 -33.81 22.11
N GLU A 48 32.66 -34.07 23.20
CA GLU A 48 32.51 -35.31 23.99
C GLU A 48 31.18 -35.33 24.77
N LEU A 49 30.60 -34.15 25.05
CA LEU A 49 29.36 -34.01 25.83
C LEU A 49 28.14 -33.68 24.99
N ILE A 50 28.32 -32.94 23.90
CA ILE A 50 27.24 -32.46 23.02
C ILE A 50 27.46 -33.01 21.62
N SER A 51 26.42 -33.57 20.99
CA SER A 51 26.52 -33.97 19.59
C SER A 51 26.67 -32.73 18.66
N PRO A 52 27.52 -32.77 17.61
CA PRO A 52 27.64 -31.66 16.67
C PRO A 52 26.31 -31.23 16.03
N SER A 53 25.42 -32.19 15.80
CA SER A 53 24.06 -31.93 15.27
C SER A 53 23.22 -31.13 16.26
N ASP A 54 23.16 -31.54 17.53
CA ASP A 54 22.36 -30.83 18.54
C ASP A 54 22.93 -29.45 18.85
N PHE A 55 24.27 -29.32 18.87
CA PHE A 55 24.92 -28.01 18.94
C PHE A 55 24.45 -27.09 17.81
N CYS A 56 24.46 -27.57 16.55
CA CYS A 56 24.04 -26.75 15.41
C CYS A 56 22.53 -26.44 15.44
N ARG A 57 21.68 -27.42 15.80
CA ARG A 57 20.21 -27.26 15.86
C ARG A 57 19.79 -26.20 16.88
N HIS A 58 20.51 -26.12 18.00
CA HIS A 58 20.17 -25.22 19.11
C HIS A 58 21.10 -24.00 19.23
N TYR A 59 22.05 -23.82 18.30
CA TYR A 59 23.11 -22.82 18.42
C TYR A 59 22.59 -21.40 18.69
N LYS A 60 21.49 -20.99 18.04
CA LYS A 60 20.93 -19.64 18.24
C LYS A 60 20.41 -19.40 19.65
N ALA A 61 19.89 -20.43 20.30
CA ALA A 61 19.44 -20.34 21.68
C ALA A 61 20.64 -20.38 22.63
N ILE A 62 21.61 -21.26 22.38
CA ILE A 62 22.87 -21.36 23.13
C ILE A 62 23.67 -20.05 23.04
N GLU A 63 23.75 -19.42 21.87
CA GLU A 63 24.42 -18.14 21.62
C GLU A 63 23.84 -17.05 22.54
N ARG A 64 22.51 -17.00 22.72
CA ARG A 64 21.86 -16.05 23.63
C ARG A 64 22.27 -16.28 25.08
N GLU A 65 22.29 -17.53 25.54
CA GLU A 65 22.76 -17.91 26.89
C GLU A 65 24.22 -17.57 27.12
N ILE A 66 25.09 -17.70 26.10
CA ILE A 66 26.47 -17.25 26.22
C ILE A 66 26.47 -15.72 26.34
N THR A 67 25.83 -15.00 25.41
CA THR A 67 25.90 -13.53 25.35
C THR A 67 25.18 -12.79 26.48
N SER A 68 24.48 -13.48 27.39
CA SER A 68 23.82 -12.83 28.52
C SER A 68 24.81 -12.16 29.48
N ASP A 69 26.08 -12.59 29.47
CA ASP A 69 27.16 -11.99 30.25
C ASP A 69 28.21 -11.33 29.33
N GLU A 70 28.52 -10.06 29.61
CA GLU A 70 29.49 -9.26 28.87
C GLU A 70 30.89 -9.90 28.80
N TRP A 71 31.32 -10.58 29.85
CA TRP A 71 32.65 -11.21 29.94
C TRP A 71 32.83 -12.40 28.99
N THR A 72 31.74 -12.91 28.43
CA THR A 72 31.74 -14.12 27.60
C THR A 72 31.52 -13.83 26.11
N LYS A 73 31.32 -12.57 25.72
CA LYS A 73 31.12 -12.13 24.31
C LYS A 73 32.24 -12.63 23.37
N LYS A 74 33.51 -12.60 23.82
CA LYS A 74 34.64 -13.12 23.04
C LYS A 74 34.53 -14.63 22.76
N ARG A 75 33.93 -15.39 23.68
CA ARG A 75 33.71 -16.83 23.54
C ARG A 75 32.53 -17.13 22.60
N ALA A 76 31.49 -16.30 22.62
CA ALA A 76 30.41 -16.39 21.64
C ALA A 76 30.93 -16.27 20.20
N ALA A 77 31.89 -15.35 19.95
CA ALA A 77 32.52 -15.22 18.63
C ALA A 77 33.28 -16.48 18.20
N PHE A 78 34.03 -17.10 19.11
CA PHE A 78 34.72 -18.37 18.86
C PHE A 78 33.72 -19.49 18.50
N TRP A 79 32.68 -19.67 19.32
CA TRP A 79 31.67 -20.71 19.07
C TRP A 79 30.84 -20.45 17.82
N LYS A 80 30.66 -19.19 17.42
CA LYS A 80 30.03 -18.81 16.15
C LYS A 80 30.84 -19.29 14.96
N ALA A 81 32.17 -19.14 15.00
CA ALA A 81 33.04 -19.66 13.96
C ALA A 81 32.96 -21.19 13.88
N THR A 82 32.98 -21.89 15.03
CA THR A 82 32.81 -23.35 15.11
C THR A 82 31.45 -23.79 14.56
N TYR A 83 30.36 -23.10 14.91
CA TYR A 83 29.02 -23.35 14.38
C TYR A 83 28.95 -23.22 12.85
N LEU A 84 29.53 -22.15 12.29
CA LEU A 84 29.54 -21.94 10.85
C LEU A 84 30.30 -23.07 10.13
N ARG A 85 31.45 -23.49 10.68
CA ARG A 85 32.24 -24.62 10.15
C ARG A 85 31.45 -25.93 10.20
N LEU A 86 30.94 -26.31 11.37
CA LEU A 86 30.19 -27.55 11.56
C LEU A 86 28.92 -27.60 10.72
N THR A 87 28.20 -26.48 10.62
CA THR A 87 27.00 -26.40 9.76
C THR A 87 27.34 -26.69 8.31
N LYS A 88 28.49 -26.21 7.81
CA LYS A 88 28.96 -26.49 6.44
C LYS A 88 29.29 -27.96 6.26
N GLU A 89 30.03 -28.56 7.20
CA GLU A 89 30.40 -29.98 7.17
C GLU A 89 29.17 -30.91 7.24
N LEU A 90 28.24 -30.63 8.15
CA LEU A 90 27.03 -31.44 8.34
C LEU A 90 26.07 -31.31 7.15
N LYS A 91 25.94 -30.10 6.56
CA LYS A 91 25.20 -29.92 5.30
C LYS A 91 25.82 -30.69 4.14
N ALA A 92 27.15 -30.73 4.05
CA ALA A 92 27.84 -31.51 3.02
C ALA A 92 27.61 -33.02 3.20
N LYS A 93 27.37 -33.48 4.43
CA LYS A 93 26.96 -34.86 4.77
C LYS A 93 25.45 -35.12 4.59
N GLY A 94 24.68 -34.13 4.14
CA GLY A 94 23.24 -34.25 3.89
C GLY A 94 22.34 -33.94 5.09
N GLU A 95 22.89 -33.53 6.24
CA GLU A 95 22.07 -33.14 7.39
C GLU A 95 21.41 -31.77 7.17
N ARG A 96 20.10 -31.70 7.43
CA ARG A 96 19.30 -30.48 7.29
C ARG A 96 18.87 -29.96 8.66
N PHE A 97 19.43 -28.82 9.09
CA PHE A 97 18.97 -28.07 10.26
C PHE A 97 17.79 -27.17 9.86
N ARG A 98 16.58 -27.74 9.76
CA ARG A 98 15.37 -26.94 9.57
C ARG A 98 14.92 -26.40 10.94
N LEU A 99 14.86 -25.07 11.05
CA LEU A 99 13.99 -24.45 12.05
C LEU A 99 12.56 -24.94 11.79
N PRO A 100 11.72 -25.16 12.83
CA PRO A 100 10.32 -25.44 12.61
C PRO A 100 9.75 -24.34 11.73
N ALA A 101 9.16 -24.73 10.59
CA ALA A 101 8.50 -23.77 9.72
C ALA A 101 7.37 -23.12 10.51
N LYS A 102 7.24 -21.80 10.39
CA LYS A 102 6.07 -21.11 10.92
C LYS A 102 4.83 -21.76 10.30
N PRO A 103 3.78 -22.07 11.07
CA PRO A 103 2.54 -22.58 10.51
C PRO A 103 2.05 -21.66 9.40
N GLU A 104 1.63 -22.24 8.28
CA GLU A 104 0.94 -21.49 7.26
C GLU A 104 -0.45 -21.13 7.81
N LEU A 105 -0.64 -19.85 8.11
CA LEU A 105 -1.89 -19.34 8.65
C LEU A 105 -2.85 -19.10 7.49
N ASP A 106 -4.01 -19.75 7.57
CA ASP A 106 -5.13 -19.44 6.71
C ASP A 106 -5.67 -18.03 6.99
N PHE A 107 -6.61 -17.60 6.16
CA PHE A 107 -7.15 -16.25 6.24
C PHE A 107 -7.88 -15.99 7.58
N PHE A 108 -8.67 -16.97 8.03
CA PHE A 108 -9.50 -16.86 9.22
C PHE A 108 -8.62 -16.76 10.48
N ASP A 109 -7.56 -17.58 10.55
CA ASP A 109 -6.56 -17.53 11.60
C ASP A 109 -5.92 -16.13 11.70
N ARG A 110 -5.60 -15.49 10.56
CA ARG A 110 -5.04 -14.12 10.55
C ARG A 110 -6.03 -13.08 11.07
N GLN A 111 -7.32 -13.19 10.70
CA GLN A 111 -8.36 -12.27 11.18
C GLN A 111 -8.55 -12.42 12.69
N LEU A 112 -8.61 -13.65 13.18
CA LEU A 112 -8.64 -13.97 14.60
C LEU A 112 -7.48 -13.31 15.35
N ILE A 113 -6.25 -13.45 14.84
CA ILE A 113 -5.05 -12.85 15.42
C ILE A 113 -5.16 -11.32 15.48
N GLU A 114 -5.59 -10.67 14.41
CA GLU A 114 -5.75 -9.20 14.40
C GLU A 114 -6.86 -8.73 15.32
N THR A 115 -7.96 -9.47 15.43
CA THR A 115 -9.02 -9.20 16.41
C THR A 115 -8.50 -9.29 17.83
N VAL A 116 -7.69 -10.31 18.16
CA VAL A 116 -7.05 -10.41 19.49
C VAL A 116 -6.16 -9.20 19.77
N LYS A 117 -5.32 -8.81 18.81
CA LYS A 117 -4.46 -7.62 18.95
C LYS A 117 -5.28 -6.34 19.15
N LYS A 118 -6.35 -6.15 18.36
CA LYS A 118 -7.24 -4.99 18.47
C LYS A 118 -7.91 -4.95 19.84
N CYS A 119 -8.44 -6.08 20.32
CA CYS A 119 -9.05 -6.16 21.65
C CYS A 119 -8.07 -5.73 22.73
N ARG A 120 -6.85 -6.30 22.73
CA ARG A 120 -5.80 -5.94 23.69
C ARG A 120 -5.43 -4.45 23.62
N LYS A 121 -5.21 -3.92 22.41
CA LYS A 121 -4.82 -2.51 22.22
C LYS A 121 -5.91 -1.53 22.64
N ARG A 122 -7.19 -1.86 22.47
CA ARG A 122 -8.32 -0.99 22.89
C ARG A 122 -8.38 -0.77 24.39
N VAL A 123 -7.95 -1.74 25.19
CA VAL A 123 -7.82 -1.61 26.66
C VAL A 123 -6.41 -1.24 27.09
N LEU A 124 -5.56 -0.80 26.15
CA LEU A 124 -4.19 -0.34 26.39
C LEU A 124 -3.29 -1.35 27.14
N MET A 125 -3.56 -2.64 27.02
CA MET A 125 -2.80 -3.68 27.72
C MET A 125 -1.55 -4.10 26.92
N SER A 126 -0.46 -4.36 27.62
CA SER A 126 0.69 -5.09 27.12
C SER A 126 0.39 -6.58 26.97
N GLN A 127 1.22 -7.31 26.22
CA GLN A 127 1.09 -8.77 26.12
C GLN A 127 1.27 -9.47 27.47
N LYS A 128 2.10 -8.91 28.36
CA LYS A 128 2.36 -9.45 29.69
C LYS A 128 1.12 -9.30 30.58
N GLU A 129 0.56 -8.09 30.67
CA GLU A 129 -0.64 -7.83 31.48
C GLU A 129 -1.83 -8.68 31.01
N LEU A 130 -2.01 -8.81 29.69
CA LEU A 130 -3.05 -9.70 29.15
C LEU A 130 -2.80 -11.15 29.55
N ALA A 131 -1.54 -11.62 29.48
CA ALA A 131 -1.18 -12.97 29.86
C ALA A 131 -1.47 -13.23 31.35
N ASP A 132 -1.07 -12.32 32.23
CA ASP A 132 -1.27 -12.41 33.67
C ASP A 132 -2.77 -12.50 34.02
N LEU A 133 -3.60 -11.63 33.42
CA LEU A 133 -5.05 -11.64 33.63
C LEU A 133 -5.75 -12.88 33.04
N MET A 134 -5.23 -13.41 31.92
CA MET A 134 -5.75 -14.62 31.29
C MET A 134 -5.14 -15.89 31.88
N GLY A 135 -4.24 -15.82 32.86
CA GLY A 135 -3.55 -16.99 33.42
C GLY A 135 -2.73 -17.78 32.38
N TYR A 136 -2.13 -17.09 31.41
CA TYR A 136 -1.23 -17.64 30.40
C TYR A 136 0.18 -17.06 30.57
N SER A 137 1.17 -17.64 29.89
CA SER A 137 2.49 -17.02 29.82
C SER A 137 2.51 -15.90 28.76
N GLN A 138 3.34 -14.87 28.97
CA GLN A 138 3.56 -13.84 27.95
C GLN A 138 4.02 -14.44 26.61
N GLN A 139 4.81 -15.52 26.66
CA GLN A 139 5.25 -16.25 25.47
C GLN A 139 4.08 -16.90 24.72
N TYR A 140 3.09 -17.43 25.44
CA TYR A 140 1.88 -17.99 24.82
C TYR A 140 1.07 -16.92 24.11
N ILE A 141 0.83 -15.76 24.74
CA ILE A 141 0.15 -14.61 24.10
C ILE A 141 0.94 -14.13 22.87
N SER A 142 2.26 -14.03 22.98
CA SER A 142 3.12 -13.66 21.85
C SER A 142 3.00 -14.66 20.70
N ARG A 143 3.01 -15.97 20.98
CA ARG A 143 2.83 -17.04 19.98
C ARG A 143 1.47 -16.97 19.31
N ILE A 144 0.39 -16.68 20.05
CA ILE A 144 -0.94 -16.41 19.50
C ILE A 144 -0.87 -15.19 18.56
N GLU A 145 -0.40 -14.04 19.02
CA GLU A 145 -0.38 -12.80 18.22
C GLU A 145 0.56 -12.86 17.00
N THR A 146 1.51 -13.77 17.01
CA THR A 146 2.43 -14.02 15.89
C THR A 146 1.99 -15.20 15.02
N GLY A 147 0.94 -15.92 15.41
CA GLY A 147 0.37 -17.07 14.72
C GLY A 147 1.26 -18.31 14.69
N TRP A 148 2.01 -18.52 15.77
CA TRP A 148 2.65 -19.80 16.08
C TRP A 148 1.71 -20.75 16.84
N GLU A 149 0.60 -20.24 17.36
CA GLU A 149 -0.39 -20.99 18.12
C GLU A 149 -1.78 -20.70 17.57
N ARG A 150 -2.63 -21.73 17.43
CA ARG A 150 -4.01 -21.56 16.95
C ARG A 150 -4.91 -21.00 18.04
N ILE A 151 -5.87 -20.17 17.64
CA ILE A 151 -6.81 -19.53 18.56
C ILE A 151 -8.04 -20.40 18.72
N GLY A 152 -8.20 -21.00 19.91
CA GLY A 152 -9.38 -21.79 20.24
C GLY A 152 -10.56 -20.95 20.76
N PRO A 153 -11.80 -21.48 20.73
CA PRO A 153 -12.98 -20.80 21.28
C PRO A 153 -12.83 -20.41 22.76
N ASP A 154 -12.17 -21.25 23.56
CA ASP A 154 -11.97 -20.98 24.98
C ASP A 154 -11.03 -19.80 25.22
N PHE A 155 -10.03 -19.62 24.36
CA PHE A 155 -9.17 -18.44 24.38
C PHE A 155 -9.99 -17.17 24.12
N LEU A 156 -10.85 -17.19 23.11
CA LEU A 156 -11.72 -16.06 22.75
C LEU A 156 -12.71 -15.72 23.87
N LYS A 157 -13.35 -16.73 24.47
CA LYS A 157 -14.25 -16.54 25.63
C LYS A 157 -13.52 -15.87 26.79
N LYS A 158 -12.30 -16.35 27.10
CA LYS A 158 -11.48 -15.79 28.18
C LYS A 158 -11.03 -14.37 27.86
N LEU A 159 -10.61 -14.11 26.61
CA LEU A 159 -10.24 -12.79 26.14
C LEU A 159 -11.40 -11.79 26.26
N ALA A 160 -12.59 -12.18 25.80
CA ALA A 160 -13.79 -11.36 25.87
C ALA A 160 -14.13 -11.00 27.32
N LYS A 161 -14.08 -11.99 28.22
CA LYS A 161 -14.31 -11.79 29.66
C LYS A 161 -13.25 -10.88 30.30
N THR A 162 -11.98 -11.12 30.02
CA THR A 162 -10.86 -10.36 30.59
C THR A 162 -10.83 -8.91 30.11
N THR A 163 -11.12 -8.68 28.83
CA THR A 163 -11.09 -7.33 28.24
C THR A 163 -12.42 -6.59 28.36
N ASN A 164 -13.47 -7.26 28.86
CA ASN A 164 -14.87 -6.80 28.84
C ASN A 164 -15.30 -6.27 27.47
N GLN A 165 -14.88 -6.95 26.40
CA GLN A 165 -15.19 -6.59 25.02
C GLN A 165 -15.97 -7.69 24.34
N LYS A 166 -16.98 -7.30 23.57
CA LYS A 166 -17.63 -8.20 22.61
C LYS A 166 -16.65 -8.47 21.47
N ILE A 167 -16.35 -9.74 21.23
CA ILE A 167 -15.57 -10.18 20.08
C ILE A 167 -16.58 -10.51 18.97
N ASP A 168 -16.83 -9.55 18.07
CA ASP A 168 -17.59 -9.81 16.84
C ASP A 168 -16.63 -10.32 15.75
N LEU A 169 -16.82 -11.58 15.36
CA LEU A 169 -16.17 -12.17 14.19
C LEU A 169 -17.21 -12.21 13.08
N ASP A 170 -17.15 -11.24 12.18
CA ASP A 170 -17.97 -11.27 10.98
C ASP A 170 -17.39 -12.31 10.01
N VAL A 171 -18.04 -13.48 9.99
CA VAL A 171 -17.68 -14.61 9.13
C VAL A 171 -18.55 -14.72 7.89
N SER A 172 -19.65 -13.95 7.78
CA SER A 172 -20.58 -14.03 6.63
C SER A 172 -19.96 -13.56 5.33
N ILE A 173 -18.92 -12.72 5.43
CA ILE A 173 -18.10 -12.32 4.29
C ILE A 173 -17.44 -13.53 3.61
N PHE A 174 -17.13 -14.59 4.35
CA PHE A 174 -16.32 -15.73 3.86
C PHE A 174 -17.15 -16.94 3.51
N PHE A 175 -18.26 -17.16 4.21
CA PHE A 175 -19.06 -18.37 4.10
C PHE A 175 -20.51 -18.04 3.80
N ASP A 176 -21.11 -18.77 2.86
CA ASP A 176 -22.53 -18.60 2.58
C ASP A 176 -23.35 -19.15 3.76
N ARG A 177 -24.68 -18.97 3.70
CA ARG A 177 -25.60 -19.52 4.71
C ARG A 177 -25.51 -21.04 4.87
N LYS A 178 -24.83 -21.75 3.95
CA LYS A 178 -24.60 -23.19 3.97
C LYS A 178 -23.17 -23.56 4.40
N GLY A 179 -22.36 -22.58 4.84
CA GLY A 179 -20.99 -22.79 5.28
C GLY A 179 -19.98 -23.00 4.16
N ARG A 180 -20.34 -22.73 2.89
CA ARG A 180 -19.43 -22.86 1.75
C ARG A 180 -18.60 -21.61 1.60
N GLU A 181 -17.30 -21.78 1.41
CA GLU A 181 -16.38 -20.67 1.13
C GLU A 181 -16.82 -19.95 -0.15
N ILE A 182 -17.19 -18.68 -0.04
CA ILE A 182 -17.72 -17.88 -1.16
C ILE A 182 -16.61 -17.08 -1.87
N LEU A 183 -15.50 -16.84 -1.17
CA LEU A 183 -14.49 -15.90 -1.62
C LEU A 183 -13.34 -16.60 -2.35
N THR A 184 -13.10 -16.17 -3.60
CA THR A 184 -11.85 -16.45 -4.30
C THR A 184 -10.67 -15.87 -3.53
N GLU A 185 -9.44 -16.32 -3.81
CA GLU A 185 -8.23 -15.79 -3.17
C GLU A 185 -8.10 -14.26 -3.31
N THR A 186 -8.55 -13.71 -4.44
CA THR A 186 -8.65 -12.26 -4.69
C THR A 186 -9.60 -11.58 -3.70
N ASN A 187 -10.78 -12.17 -3.48
CA ASN A 187 -11.79 -11.61 -2.59
C ASN A 187 -11.32 -11.60 -1.14
N LYS A 188 -10.59 -12.64 -0.73
CA LYS A 188 -9.92 -12.70 0.57
C LYS A 188 -8.94 -11.53 0.72
N LEU A 189 -8.04 -11.33 -0.24
CA LEU A 189 -7.05 -10.24 -0.19
C LEU A 189 -7.70 -8.85 -0.06
N ILE A 190 -8.78 -8.60 -0.81
CA ILE A 190 -9.56 -7.36 -0.72
C ILE A 190 -10.18 -7.21 0.67
N ALA A 191 -10.84 -8.24 1.21
CA ALA A 191 -11.42 -8.21 2.55
C ALA A 191 -10.35 -7.96 3.63
N GLN A 192 -9.16 -8.57 3.51
CA GLN A 192 -8.02 -8.36 4.40
C GLN A 192 -7.56 -6.90 4.40
N ALA A 193 -7.48 -6.31 3.21
CA ALA A 193 -7.03 -4.95 3.05
C ALA A 193 -8.06 -3.94 3.60
N LEU A 194 -9.36 -4.22 3.46
CA LEU A 194 -10.43 -3.41 4.05
C LEU A 194 -10.53 -3.51 5.57
N LEU A 195 -10.28 -4.70 6.15
CA LEU A 195 -10.27 -4.90 7.60
C LEU A 195 -9.12 -4.17 8.30
N LYS A 196 -7.96 -4.03 7.63
CA LYS A 196 -6.82 -3.22 8.11
C LYS A 196 -7.18 -1.74 8.25
N LEU A 197 -8.17 -1.27 7.50
CA LEU A 197 -8.64 0.12 7.48
C LEU A 197 -9.80 0.38 8.45
N ASP A 198 -10.14 -0.60 9.30
CA ASP A 198 -11.23 -0.53 10.30
C ASP A 198 -12.62 -0.23 9.69
N VAL A 199 -12.83 -0.63 8.43
CA VAL A 199 -14.13 -0.58 7.78
C VAL A 199 -15.02 -1.67 8.39
N LYS A 200 -16.00 -1.30 9.21
CA LYS A 200 -17.05 -2.22 9.69
C LYS A 200 -17.74 -2.87 8.49
N THR A 201 -17.65 -4.19 8.37
CA THR A 201 -18.02 -4.97 7.18
C THR A 201 -19.51 -5.25 7.06
N GLY A 202 -20.25 -5.31 8.18
CA GLY A 202 -21.67 -5.70 8.18
C GLY A 202 -22.62 -4.82 7.37
N GLU A 203 -22.38 -3.51 7.26
CA GLU A 203 -23.18 -2.60 6.42
C GLU A 203 -22.72 -2.56 4.95
N PHE A 204 -21.58 -3.21 4.64
CA PHE A 204 -20.88 -3.06 3.37
C PHE A 204 -20.63 -4.39 2.67
N GLU A 205 -21.15 -5.49 3.20
CA GLU A 205 -20.90 -6.83 2.69
C GLU A 205 -21.23 -6.94 1.19
N GLU A 206 -22.37 -6.39 0.79
CA GLU A 206 -22.80 -6.36 -0.61
C GLU A 206 -21.87 -5.51 -1.49
N LYS A 207 -21.48 -4.31 -1.05
CA LYS A 207 -20.56 -3.43 -1.78
C LYS A 207 -19.18 -4.06 -1.95
N ILE A 208 -18.66 -4.68 -0.89
CA ILE A 208 -17.39 -5.42 -0.93
C ILE A 208 -17.50 -6.57 -1.90
N ARG A 209 -18.59 -7.32 -1.87
CA ARG A 209 -18.83 -8.44 -2.79
C ARG A 209 -18.92 -7.97 -4.25
N ASN A 210 -19.65 -6.89 -4.52
CA ASN A 210 -19.76 -6.30 -5.86
C ASN A 210 -18.41 -5.85 -6.39
N PHE A 211 -17.64 -5.13 -5.58
CA PHE A 211 -16.28 -4.73 -5.94
C PHE A 211 -15.38 -5.92 -6.19
N ALA A 212 -15.42 -6.91 -5.31
CA ALA A 212 -14.60 -8.10 -5.43
C ALA A 212 -14.97 -8.91 -6.70
N ASN A 213 -16.24 -8.96 -7.08
CA ASN A 213 -16.69 -9.54 -8.34
C ASN A 213 -16.16 -8.77 -9.56
N LYS A 214 -16.22 -7.42 -9.54
CA LYS A 214 -15.62 -6.57 -10.61
C LYS A 214 -14.12 -6.81 -10.73
N ALA A 215 -13.40 -6.82 -9.61
CA ALA A 215 -11.98 -7.09 -9.56
C ALA A 215 -11.66 -8.50 -10.08
N ALA A 216 -12.38 -9.52 -9.62
CA ALA A 216 -12.19 -10.91 -10.08
C ALA A 216 -12.43 -11.04 -11.59
N TYR A 217 -13.49 -10.41 -12.12
CA TYR A 217 -13.77 -10.38 -13.55
C TYR A 217 -12.56 -9.83 -14.34
N LEU A 218 -12.06 -8.66 -13.96
CA LEU A 218 -10.88 -8.06 -14.60
C LEU A 218 -9.64 -8.94 -14.49
N LEU A 219 -9.33 -9.43 -13.29
CA LEU A 219 -8.12 -10.20 -13.04
C LEU A 219 -8.11 -11.55 -13.75
N ASN A 220 -9.28 -12.11 -14.07
CA ASN A 220 -9.40 -13.34 -14.84
C ASN A 220 -9.18 -13.14 -16.35
N THR A 221 -9.18 -11.90 -16.85
CA THR A 221 -8.84 -11.61 -18.26
C THR A 221 -7.36 -11.80 -18.58
N GLY A 222 -6.49 -11.80 -17.56
CA GLY A 222 -5.03 -11.84 -17.73
C GLY A 222 -4.39 -10.52 -18.19
N ARG A 223 -5.18 -9.46 -18.46
CA ARG A 223 -4.65 -8.15 -18.92
C ARG A 223 -4.16 -7.24 -17.80
N TYR A 224 -4.54 -7.50 -16.56
CA TYR A 224 -4.34 -6.59 -15.42
C TYR A 224 -3.40 -7.16 -14.35
N ASP A 225 -2.33 -7.83 -14.78
CA ASP A 225 -1.38 -8.51 -13.88
C ASP A 225 -0.66 -7.55 -12.92
N TYR A 226 -0.39 -6.32 -13.36
CA TYR A 226 0.23 -5.34 -12.47
C TYR A 226 -0.71 -4.90 -11.35
N LEU A 227 -1.98 -4.62 -11.69
CA LEU A 227 -3.03 -4.31 -10.72
C LEU A 227 -3.24 -5.48 -9.75
N LYS A 228 -3.25 -6.72 -10.24
CA LYS A 228 -3.25 -7.95 -9.42
C LYS A 228 -2.10 -7.97 -8.42
N LYS A 229 -0.87 -7.68 -8.86
CA LYS A 229 0.32 -7.64 -8.02
C LYS A 229 0.23 -6.55 -6.95
N ARG A 230 -0.31 -5.36 -7.28
CA ARG A 230 -0.49 -4.27 -6.30
C ARG A 230 -1.49 -4.65 -5.21
N ILE A 231 -2.64 -5.21 -5.59
CA ILE A 231 -3.69 -5.65 -4.65
C ILE A 231 -3.20 -6.80 -3.77
N THR A 232 -2.52 -7.79 -4.35
CA THR A 232 -2.00 -8.97 -3.63
C THR A 232 -0.87 -8.63 -2.66
N LYS A 233 -0.01 -7.66 -3.00
CA LYS A 233 1.01 -7.13 -2.06
C LYS A 233 0.39 -6.45 -0.83
N GLY A 234 -0.88 -6.08 -0.93
CA GLY A 234 -1.68 -5.50 0.12
C GLY A 234 -1.60 -3.97 0.14
N TRP A 235 -2.73 -3.36 0.51
CA TRP A 235 -2.82 -1.91 0.68
C TRP A 235 -2.15 -1.45 1.99
N THR A 236 -1.40 -0.35 1.90
CA THR A 236 -0.69 0.25 3.04
C THR A 236 -1.40 1.46 3.63
N ASP A 237 -2.26 2.11 2.85
CA ASP A 237 -2.94 3.36 3.19
C ASP A 237 -4.20 3.52 2.32
N MET A 238 -5.10 4.40 2.74
CA MET A 238 -6.38 4.67 2.06
C MET A 238 -6.22 5.26 0.66
N GLU A 239 -5.15 5.99 0.40
CA GLU A 239 -4.92 6.65 -0.88
C GLU A 239 -4.65 5.62 -1.98
N LYS A 240 -3.85 4.60 -1.68
CA LYS A 240 -3.65 3.44 -2.56
C LYS A 240 -4.91 2.63 -2.76
N VAL A 241 -5.71 2.44 -1.70
CA VAL A 241 -7.02 1.75 -1.82
C VAL A 241 -7.91 2.51 -2.79
N ALA A 242 -8.05 3.82 -2.60
CA ALA A 242 -8.87 4.66 -3.46
C ALA A 242 -8.36 4.67 -4.90
N GLY A 243 -7.04 4.73 -5.10
CA GLY A 243 -6.41 4.64 -6.42
C GLY A 243 -6.68 3.31 -7.12
N ASP A 244 -6.34 2.19 -6.49
CA ASP A 244 -6.56 0.84 -7.05
C ASP A 244 -8.06 0.56 -7.29
N THR A 245 -8.93 1.02 -6.38
CA THR A 245 -10.38 0.86 -6.51
C THR A 245 -10.93 1.66 -7.68
N PHE A 246 -10.50 2.92 -7.83
CA PHE A 246 -10.88 3.75 -8.96
C PHE A 246 -10.42 3.14 -10.29
N GLU A 247 -9.19 2.64 -10.34
CA GLU A 247 -8.62 1.96 -11.50
C GLU A 247 -9.41 0.69 -11.88
N ILE A 248 -9.82 -0.12 -10.89
CA ILE A 248 -10.72 -1.26 -11.10
C ILE A 248 -12.06 -0.83 -11.68
N HIS A 249 -12.73 0.16 -11.09
CA HIS A 249 -14.05 0.59 -11.59
C HIS A 249 -13.96 1.15 -13.00
N PHE A 250 -12.91 1.94 -13.29
CA PHE A 250 -12.67 2.48 -14.62
C PHE A 250 -12.45 1.36 -15.64
N ALA A 251 -11.55 0.41 -15.36
CA ALA A 251 -11.30 -0.72 -16.26
C ALA A 251 -12.54 -1.60 -16.46
N TYR A 252 -13.29 -1.85 -15.38
CA TYR A 252 -14.51 -2.65 -15.44
C TYR A 252 -15.58 -2.03 -16.33
N ALA A 253 -15.74 -0.70 -16.33
CA ALA A 253 -16.70 -0.01 -17.19
C ALA A 253 -16.46 -0.29 -18.68
N PHE A 254 -15.20 -0.34 -19.09
CA PHE A 254 -14.78 -0.69 -20.45
C PHE A 254 -14.96 -2.19 -20.74
N GLU A 255 -14.42 -3.05 -19.87
CA GLU A 255 -14.41 -4.50 -20.08
C GLU A 255 -15.81 -5.12 -20.05
N ASN A 256 -16.73 -4.58 -19.24
CA ASN A 256 -18.13 -5.03 -19.22
C ASN A 256 -18.90 -4.66 -20.50
N LYS A 257 -18.39 -3.71 -21.29
CA LYS A 257 -18.92 -3.32 -22.60
C LYS A 257 -18.17 -3.98 -23.76
N GLN A 258 -17.33 -4.98 -23.47
CA GLN A 258 -16.49 -5.67 -24.45
C GLN A 258 -15.54 -4.73 -25.20
N ARG A 259 -15.08 -3.66 -24.54
CA ARG A 259 -14.13 -2.68 -25.06
C ARG A 259 -12.82 -2.82 -24.29
N PRO A 260 -11.99 -3.84 -24.58
CA PRO A 260 -10.87 -4.19 -23.72
C PRO A 260 -9.82 -3.08 -23.66
N LEU A 261 -9.21 -2.92 -22.48
CA LEU A 261 -8.11 -1.98 -22.27
C LEU A 261 -6.78 -2.70 -22.21
N GLN A 262 -5.73 -2.07 -22.73
CA GLN A 262 -4.35 -2.44 -22.43
C GLN A 262 -3.90 -1.70 -21.17
N HIS A 263 -3.31 -2.41 -20.20
CA HIS A 263 -2.89 -1.88 -18.91
C HIS A 263 -1.39 -1.58 -18.88
N GLU A 264 -0.99 -0.48 -18.27
CA GLU A 264 0.42 -0.07 -18.05
C GLU A 264 1.23 0.05 -19.37
N VAL A 265 0.73 0.88 -20.29
CA VAL A 265 1.33 1.05 -21.63
C VAL A 265 2.44 2.11 -21.61
N LYS A 266 3.64 1.74 -22.07
CA LYS A 266 4.74 2.71 -22.24
C LYS A 266 4.61 3.44 -23.56
N LEU A 267 4.38 4.76 -23.50
CA LEU A 267 4.35 5.61 -24.68
C LEU A 267 5.71 6.25 -24.99
N LEU A 268 6.49 6.60 -23.96
CA LEU A 268 7.77 7.29 -24.09
C LEU A 268 8.94 6.28 -24.04
N PRO A 269 9.78 6.18 -25.10
CA PRO A 269 10.84 5.15 -25.18
C PRO A 269 11.85 5.18 -24.04
N ASN A 270 12.21 6.39 -23.57
CA ASN A 270 13.23 6.61 -22.55
C ASN A 270 12.64 6.85 -21.15
N SER A 271 11.32 6.65 -20.97
CA SER A 271 10.68 6.82 -19.68
C SER A 271 10.50 5.48 -18.97
N ASN A 272 10.71 5.48 -17.65
CA ASN A 272 10.34 4.38 -16.78
C ASN A 272 8.86 4.37 -16.41
N SER A 273 8.09 5.34 -16.89
CA SER A 273 6.66 5.45 -16.66
C SER A 273 5.84 4.90 -17.84
N SER A 274 4.66 4.41 -17.49
CA SER A 274 3.59 3.94 -18.37
C SER A 274 2.35 4.76 -18.09
N ILE A 275 1.45 4.91 -19.07
CA ILE A 275 0.08 5.34 -18.80
C ILE A 275 -0.72 4.19 -18.21
N ASP A 276 -1.77 4.49 -17.47
CA ASP A 276 -2.58 3.46 -16.83
C ASP A 276 -3.34 2.61 -17.86
N PHE A 277 -4.01 3.21 -18.84
CA PHE A 277 -4.77 2.46 -19.85
C PHE A 277 -4.65 2.99 -21.27
N GLN A 278 -4.73 2.08 -22.24
CA GLN A 278 -4.90 2.39 -23.66
C GLN A 278 -6.11 1.64 -24.24
N TYR A 279 -6.99 2.36 -24.91
CA TYR A 279 -8.13 1.83 -25.64
C TYR A 279 -7.93 1.98 -27.15
N HIS A 280 -8.07 0.88 -27.89
CA HIS A 280 -8.04 0.87 -29.34
C HIS A 280 -9.47 0.95 -29.87
N ALA A 281 -9.95 2.17 -30.14
CA ALA A 281 -11.30 2.40 -30.65
C ALA A 281 -11.46 1.87 -32.09
N SER A 282 -10.40 1.92 -32.89
CA SER A 282 -10.31 1.32 -34.21
C SER A 282 -8.84 1.09 -34.60
N LEU A 283 -8.58 0.52 -35.79
CA LEU A 283 -7.22 0.23 -36.26
C LEU A 283 -6.31 1.47 -36.33
N ASP A 284 -6.88 2.66 -36.50
CA ASP A 284 -6.15 3.92 -36.65
C ASP A 284 -6.41 4.92 -35.53
N LYS A 285 -7.21 4.57 -34.50
CA LYS A 285 -7.56 5.46 -33.40
C LYS A 285 -7.34 4.84 -32.05
N VAL A 286 -6.58 5.56 -31.22
CA VAL A 286 -6.18 5.14 -29.89
C VAL A 286 -6.50 6.24 -28.88
N ILE A 287 -7.05 5.85 -27.73
CA ILE A 287 -7.28 6.72 -26.59
C ILE A 287 -6.38 6.27 -25.44
N ASN A 288 -5.56 7.18 -24.96
CA ASN A 288 -4.61 6.98 -23.87
C ASN A 288 -5.16 7.64 -22.60
N PHE A 289 -5.33 6.87 -21.54
CA PHE A 289 -5.84 7.34 -20.26
C PHE A 289 -4.76 7.25 -19.18
N GLU A 290 -4.55 8.37 -18.47
CA GLU A 290 -3.83 8.39 -17.19
C GLU A 290 -4.81 8.81 -16.11
N LEU A 291 -4.95 7.97 -15.08
CA LEU A 291 -5.80 8.19 -13.94
C LEU A 291 -5.03 8.96 -12.86
N VAL A 292 -5.72 9.93 -12.27
CA VAL A 292 -5.23 10.67 -11.12
C VAL A 292 -6.30 10.67 -10.04
N ASN A 293 -5.95 10.15 -8.87
CA ASN A 293 -6.81 10.19 -7.70
C ASN A 293 -6.46 11.42 -6.87
N ILE A 294 -7.35 12.42 -6.84
CA ILE A 294 -7.16 13.64 -6.06
C ILE A 294 -7.79 13.39 -4.69
N PHE A 295 -6.97 12.79 -3.82
CA PHE A 295 -7.35 12.47 -2.45
C PHE A 295 -6.70 13.49 -1.50
N GLU A 296 -7.52 14.30 -0.84
CA GLU A 296 -7.05 15.28 0.13
C GLU A 296 -6.69 14.55 1.44
N ARG A 297 -5.47 14.76 1.95
CA ARG A 297 -5.13 14.35 3.32
C ARG A 297 -5.40 15.52 4.26
N GLU A 298 -6.00 15.22 5.40
CA GLU A 298 -6.30 16.16 6.49
C GLU A 298 -5.08 16.97 6.99
N TRP A 299 -3.85 16.51 6.71
CA TRP A 299 -2.61 17.24 7.01
C TRP A 299 -2.13 18.18 5.90
N ILE A 300 -2.50 17.97 4.63
CA ILE A 300 -2.18 18.91 3.54
C ILE A 300 -2.89 20.24 3.80
N ARG A 301 -4.11 20.18 4.34
CA ARG A 301 -4.84 21.35 4.86
C ARG A 301 -4.08 22.11 5.96
N ARG A 302 -3.18 21.45 6.70
CA ARG A 302 -2.33 22.07 7.74
C ARG A 302 -0.97 22.56 7.22
N GLU A 303 -0.42 21.95 6.17
CA GLU A 303 0.93 22.28 5.63
C GLU A 303 0.90 23.24 4.45
N MET A 304 -0.21 23.34 3.70
CA MET A 304 -0.38 24.36 2.67
C MET A 304 -0.47 25.79 3.22
N ASP A 305 -0.55 25.96 4.54
CA ASP A 305 -0.85 27.22 5.24
C ASP A 305 0.29 28.26 5.29
N LYS A 306 1.51 27.98 4.78
CA LYS A 306 2.61 28.97 4.83
C LYS A 306 3.41 29.20 3.55
N ARG A 307 4.03 28.18 2.96
CA ARG A 307 5.05 28.41 1.90
C ARG A 307 4.51 28.55 0.48
N HIS A 308 3.41 27.88 0.13
CA HIS A 308 2.84 27.97 -1.22
C HIS A 308 1.92 29.19 -1.39
N TRP A 309 1.26 29.62 -0.31
CA TRP A 309 0.48 30.84 -0.28
C TRP A 309 1.33 32.08 -0.52
N GLU A 310 2.57 32.16 0.01
CA GLU A 310 3.45 33.34 -0.19
C GLU A 310 3.83 33.57 -1.66
N ILE A 311 3.99 32.49 -2.46
CA ILE A 311 4.30 32.60 -3.88
C ILE A 311 3.07 33.09 -4.67
N ILE A 312 1.86 32.63 -4.31
CA ILE A 312 0.61 32.93 -5.02
C ILE A 312 -0.04 34.24 -4.55
N LEU A 313 0.14 34.64 -3.28
CA LEU A 313 -0.38 35.90 -2.72
C LEU A 313 0.52 37.11 -3.06
N SER A 314 1.72 36.89 -3.58
CA SER A 314 2.57 37.96 -4.12
C SER A 314 1.97 38.67 -5.36
N SER A 315 0.83 38.20 -5.88
CA SER A 315 0.04 38.85 -6.96
C SER A 315 -1.18 39.66 -6.48
N GLY A 316 -1.22 40.08 -5.21
CA GLY A 316 -1.90 41.33 -4.83
C GLY A 316 -3.43 41.37 -4.91
N SER A 317 -4.15 40.29 -4.61
CA SER A 317 -5.60 40.34 -4.44
C SER A 317 -6.05 39.68 -3.13
N GLN A 318 -6.46 40.52 -2.16
CA GLN A 318 -7.21 40.10 -0.99
C GLN A 318 -8.59 39.61 -1.44
N VAL A 319 -8.81 38.29 -1.50
CA VAL A 319 -10.12 37.71 -1.75
C VAL A 319 -10.46 36.73 -0.65
N LYS A 320 -11.53 37.04 0.10
CA LYS A 320 -12.19 36.23 1.15
C LYS A 320 -12.78 34.88 0.63
N ARG A 321 -12.19 34.24 -0.39
CA ARG A 321 -12.56 32.92 -0.96
C ARG A 321 -11.42 31.91 -0.79
N GLU A 322 -10.79 31.90 0.38
CA GLU A 322 -9.48 31.28 0.61
C GLU A 322 -9.47 29.73 0.43
N ASN A 323 -10.59 29.03 0.59
CA ASN A 323 -10.60 27.55 0.53
C ASN A 323 -10.87 26.94 -0.87
N SER A 324 -11.82 27.46 -1.64
CA SER A 324 -12.20 26.88 -2.95
C SER A 324 -11.10 27.05 -4.01
N CYS A 325 -10.38 28.17 -3.96
CA CYS A 325 -9.23 28.42 -4.82
C CYS A 325 -8.06 27.46 -4.52
N ALA A 326 -7.79 27.20 -3.23
CA ALA A 326 -6.71 26.31 -2.81
C ALA A 326 -6.90 24.87 -3.28
N GLU A 327 -8.13 24.36 -3.17
CA GLU A 327 -8.46 23.00 -3.60
C GLU A 327 -8.40 22.85 -5.14
N SER A 328 -8.79 23.88 -5.89
CA SER A 328 -8.62 23.92 -7.34
C SER A 328 -7.14 23.92 -7.75
N ILE A 329 -6.32 24.74 -7.08
CA ILE A 329 -4.87 24.78 -7.32
C ILE A 329 -4.20 23.44 -6.97
N PHE A 330 -4.62 22.81 -5.87
CA PHE A 330 -4.15 21.48 -5.49
C PHE A 330 -4.51 20.42 -6.55
N ALA A 331 -5.75 20.43 -7.04
CA ALA A 331 -6.18 19.55 -8.12
C ALA A 331 -5.35 19.77 -9.40
N GLN A 332 -5.13 21.02 -9.81
CA GLN A 332 -4.29 21.37 -10.95
C GLN A 332 -2.86 20.84 -10.78
N GLN A 333 -2.26 21.02 -9.60
CA GLN A 333 -0.92 20.52 -9.31
C GLN A 333 -0.85 19.00 -9.42
N LYS A 334 -1.81 18.28 -8.82
CA LYS A 334 -1.85 16.81 -8.89
C LYS A 334 -2.00 16.29 -10.30
N ILE A 335 -2.83 16.93 -11.12
CA ILE A 335 -2.96 16.58 -12.52
C ILE A 335 -1.65 16.86 -13.27
N ARG A 336 -1.02 18.01 -13.05
CA ARG A 336 0.24 18.41 -13.71
C ARG A 336 1.39 17.45 -13.38
N GLU A 337 1.54 17.06 -12.12
CA GLU A 337 2.57 16.11 -11.65
C GLU A 337 2.49 14.73 -12.34
N LYS A 338 1.33 14.36 -12.89
CA LYS A 338 1.20 13.13 -13.69
C LYS A 338 1.74 13.28 -15.11
N VAL A 339 1.64 14.46 -15.72
CA VAL A 339 1.92 14.63 -17.16
C VAL A 339 3.36 15.08 -17.42
N GLN A 340 3.96 15.79 -16.48
CA GLN A 340 5.28 16.39 -16.62
C GLN A 340 6.05 16.33 -15.30
N LYS A 341 7.38 16.34 -15.41
CA LYS A 341 8.32 16.39 -14.28
C LYS A 341 9.37 17.47 -14.52
N GLU A 342 9.95 17.96 -13.44
CA GLU A 342 11.07 18.89 -13.50
C GLU A 342 12.39 18.15 -13.30
N GLU A 343 13.28 18.26 -14.27
CA GLU A 343 14.65 17.73 -14.20
C GLU A 343 15.64 18.83 -14.57
N LYS A 344 16.60 19.12 -13.68
CA LYS A 344 17.64 20.15 -13.89
C LYS A 344 17.05 21.51 -14.33
N CYS A 345 15.98 21.95 -13.66
CA CYS A 345 15.24 23.18 -13.96
C CYS A 345 14.58 23.21 -15.35
N GLN A 346 14.38 22.04 -15.98
CA GLN A 346 13.64 21.90 -17.22
C GLN A 346 12.40 21.04 -17.00
N ILE A 347 11.27 21.50 -17.53
CA ILE A 347 10.03 20.73 -17.53
C ILE A 347 10.08 19.78 -18.72
N ILE A 348 9.94 18.48 -18.45
CA ILE A 348 9.94 17.43 -19.47
C ILE A 348 8.68 16.56 -19.37
N PRO A 349 8.20 15.98 -20.49
CA PRO A 349 7.04 15.12 -20.48
C PRO A 349 7.31 13.84 -19.69
N ALA A 350 6.35 13.43 -18.87
CA ALA A 350 6.44 12.25 -18.02
C ALA A 350 5.66 11.06 -18.56
N LYS A 351 4.54 11.24 -19.28
CA LYS A 351 3.64 10.10 -19.65
C LYS A 351 3.26 10.04 -21.11
N PHE A 352 2.84 11.16 -21.68
CA PHE A 352 2.22 11.19 -23.00
C PHE A 352 3.18 11.61 -24.11
N ASN A 353 3.02 11.00 -25.29
CA ASN A 353 3.66 11.44 -26.52
C ASN A 353 3.04 12.74 -27.05
N ILE A 354 3.69 13.35 -28.03
CA ILE A 354 3.11 14.46 -28.79
C ILE A 354 1.87 13.91 -29.53
N PRO A 355 0.71 14.56 -29.41
CA PRO A 355 -0.49 14.24 -30.17
C PRO A 355 -0.23 14.13 -31.66
N ASP A 356 -0.88 13.16 -32.28
CA ASP A 356 -1.03 13.08 -33.73
C ASP A 356 -2.51 12.89 -34.07
N ARG A 357 -2.84 12.70 -35.35
CA ARG A 357 -4.22 12.49 -35.78
C ARG A 357 -4.82 11.17 -35.26
N LYS A 358 -4.02 10.24 -34.76
CA LYS A 358 -4.43 8.88 -34.36
C LYS A 358 -4.62 8.75 -32.84
N ASN A 359 -3.89 9.54 -32.06
CA ASN A 359 -3.81 9.40 -30.61
C ASN A 359 -4.53 10.54 -29.87
N VAL A 360 -5.44 10.18 -28.98
CA VAL A 360 -6.10 11.10 -28.05
C VAL A 360 -5.63 10.82 -26.63
N ASN A 361 -5.09 11.83 -25.97
CA ASN A 361 -4.58 11.73 -24.61
C ASN A 361 -5.56 12.36 -23.62
N VAL A 362 -5.93 11.61 -22.59
CA VAL A 362 -6.95 11.96 -21.61
C VAL A 362 -6.40 11.78 -20.20
N ILE A 363 -6.57 12.81 -19.37
CA ILE A 363 -6.42 12.66 -17.92
C ILE A 363 -7.78 12.36 -17.32
N VAL A 364 -7.87 11.30 -16.52
CA VAL A 364 -9.09 10.97 -15.78
C VAL A 364 -8.88 11.30 -14.30
N ALA A 365 -9.49 12.39 -13.84
CA ALA A 365 -9.28 12.92 -12.50
C ALA A 365 -10.43 12.53 -11.57
N ASN A 366 -10.17 11.63 -10.62
CA ASN A 366 -11.11 11.35 -9.54
C ASN A 366 -11.05 12.48 -8.50
N VAL A 367 -12.14 13.25 -8.43
CA VAL A 367 -12.30 14.43 -7.58
C VAL A 367 -13.35 14.24 -6.48
N THR A 368 -13.70 12.98 -6.18
CA THR A 368 -14.73 12.66 -5.18
C THR A 368 -14.48 13.32 -3.80
N PHE A 369 -13.22 13.60 -3.46
CA PHE A 369 -12.82 14.17 -2.15
C PHE A 369 -12.49 15.65 -2.20
N VAL A 370 -12.58 16.26 -3.39
CA VAL A 370 -12.41 17.70 -3.56
C VAL A 370 -13.73 18.39 -3.16
N HIS A 371 -13.64 19.60 -2.62
CA HIS A 371 -14.76 20.43 -2.19
C HIS A 371 -15.69 19.73 -1.19
N MET A 372 -15.13 18.92 -0.29
CA MET A 372 -15.90 18.10 0.67
C MET A 372 -16.95 17.20 -0.02
N GLY A 373 -16.68 16.77 -1.26
CA GLY A 373 -17.61 15.99 -2.07
C GLY A 373 -18.77 16.82 -2.66
N MET A 374 -18.64 18.15 -2.71
CA MET A 374 -19.59 19.06 -3.37
C MET A 374 -19.16 19.45 -4.77
N PHE A 375 -18.16 18.77 -5.33
CA PHE A 375 -17.65 19.01 -6.68
C PHE A 375 -18.75 19.03 -7.74
N ASP A 376 -18.77 20.06 -8.57
CA ASP A 376 -19.68 20.20 -9.71
C ASP A 376 -18.96 20.53 -11.04
N THR A 377 -19.73 20.74 -12.10
CA THR A 377 -19.19 21.02 -13.43
C THR A 377 -18.52 22.39 -13.53
N LYS A 378 -18.91 23.36 -12.70
CA LYS A 378 -18.27 24.69 -12.67
C LYS A 378 -16.89 24.58 -12.03
N ASP A 379 -16.74 23.78 -10.99
CA ASP A 379 -15.44 23.49 -10.38
C ASP A 379 -14.48 22.84 -11.40
N ALA A 380 -14.97 21.87 -12.19
CA ALA A 380 -14.19 21.26 -13.28
C ALA A 380 -13.74 22.29 -14.33
N ILE A 381 -14.64 23.18 -14.74
CA ILE A 381 -14.34 24.26 -15.68
C ILE A 381 -13.32 25.22 -15.07
N GLU A 382 -13.46 25.59 -13.80
CA GLU A 382 -12.56 26.51 -13.12
C GLU A 382 -11.15 25.93 -12.96
N ILE A 383 -11.02 24.65 -12.59
CA ILE A 383 -9.73 23.95 -12.51
C ILE A 383 -9.01 23.97 -13.87
N VAL A 384 -9.74 23.69 -14.94
CA VAL A 384 -9.11 23.48 -16.26
C VAL A 384 -8.98 24.77 -17.05
N LEU A 385 -10.05 25.55 -17.17
CA LEU A 385 -10.10 26.76 -17.98
C LEU A 385 -9.85 28.03 -17.18
N GLY A 386 -9.82 27.97 -15.85
CA GLY A 386 -9.70 29.11 -14.96
C GLY A 386 -11.04 29.78 -14.66
N ALA A 387 -11.03 30.73 -13.73
CA ALA A 387 -12.23 31.45 -13.30
C ALA A 387 -12.93 32.15 -14.48
N SER A 388 -14.21 31.85 -14.68
CA SER A 388 -15.00 32.36 -15.81
C SER A 388 -15.17 33.89 -15.80
N TYR A 389 -15.12 34.51 -14.60
CA TYR A 389 -15.19 35.95 -14.42
C TYR A 389 -13.87 36.68 -14.71
N VAL A 390 -12.77 35.94 -14.90
CA VAL A 390 -11.50 36.50 -15.37
C VAL A 390 -11.51 36.49 -16.90
N GLU A 391 -10.99 37.55 -17.51
CA GLU A 391 -10.86 37.64 -18.97
C GLU A 391 -10.12 36.42 -19.52
N PRO A 392 -10.56 35.83 -20.65
CA PRO A 392 -10.00 34.58 -21.17
C PRO A 392 -8.46 34.54 -21.23
N GLN A 393 -7.82 35.61 -21.68
CA GLN A 393 -6.36 35.77 -21.76
C GLN A 393 -5.63 35.73 -20.41
N CYS A 394 -6.33 36.03 -19.32
CA CYS A 394 -5.79 36.09 -17.95
C CYS A 394 -6.16 34.86 -17.12
N ARG A 395 -6.88 33.89 -17.69
CA ARG A 395 -7.30 32.70 -16.96
C ARG A 395 -6.12 31.77 -16.74
N LEU A 396 -5.75 31.58 -15.48
CA LEU A 396 -4.63 30.71 -15.07
C LEU A 396 -5.01 29.23 -14.94
N GLY A 397 -6.07 28.78 -15.62
CA GLY A 397 -6.40 27.36 -15.69
C GLY A 397 -5.31 26.56 -16.43
N MET A 398 -5.29 25.24 -16.26
CA MET A 398 -4.37 24.36 -16.97
C MET A 398 -4.43 24.50 -18.51
N PHE A 399 -5.62 24.77 -19.06
CA PHE A 399 -5.87 25.18 -20.44
C PHE A 399 -6.13 26.68 -20.58
N GLY A 400 -6.25 27.48 -19.50
CA GLY A 400 -6.80 28.83 -19.54
C GLY A 400 -6.00 29.87 -20.36
N LEU A 401 -4.69 29.69 -20.54
CA LEU A 401 -3.86 30.59 -21.35
C LEU A 401 -3.96 30.26 -22.86
N THR A 402 -5.17 30.20 -23.40
CA THR A 402 -5.46 29.72 -24.78
C THR A 402 -5.70 30.79 -25.83
N ALA A 403 -5.44 32.06 -25.55
CA ALA A 403 -5.19 33.03 -26.61
C ALA A 403 -3.79 33.58 -26.35
N ASP A 404 -2.96 33.60 -27.38
CA ASP A 404 -1.57 34.07 -27.36
C ASP A 404 -1.41 35.22 -26.37
N LEU A 405 -0.43 35.12 -25.44
CA LEU A 405 -0.07 36.25 -24.59
C LEU A 405 0.07 37.46 -25.51
N PRO A 406 -0.75 38.51 -25.37
CA PRO A 406 -0.65 39.68 -26.23
C PRO A 406 0.80 40.18 -26.20
N SER A 407 1.35 40.56 -27.34
CA SER A 407 2.74 41.05 -27.42
C SER A 407 3.00 42.28 -26.54
N ASP A 408 1.93 42.92 -26.07
CA ASP A 408 1.81 44.20 -25.38
C ASP A 408 1.31 44.10 -23.92
N ILE A 409 1.46 42.94 -23.25
CA ILE A 409 1.13 42.82 -21.82
C ILE A 409 1.87 43.91 -21.01
N PRO A 410 1.15 44.74 -20.22
CA PRO A 410 1.74 45.81 -19.42
C PRO A 410 2.90 45.31 -18.54
N GLU A 411 3.98 46.10 -18.48
CA GLU A 411 5.27 45.77 -17.84
C GLU A 411 5.22 45.44 -16.34
N THR A 412 4.06 45.52 -15.68
CA THR A 412 4.02 45.45 -14.22
C THR A 412 4.17 44.04 -13.64
N ASP A 413 3.95 42.94 -14.39
CA ASP A 413 4.49 41.59 -14.03
C ASP A 413 4.50 40.54 -15.20
N PRO A 414 5.06 40.84 -16.39
CA PRO A 414 5.08 39.92 -17.53
C PRO A 414 5.94 38.66 -17.31
N TYR A 415 6.80 38.63 -16.29
CA TYR A 415 7.67 37.50 -15.99
C TYR A 415 6.87 36.32 -15.41
N LYS A 416 6.02 36.57 -14.41
CA LYS A 416 5.21 35.50 -13.79
C LYS A 416 4.19 34.87 -14.73
N LEU A 417 3.59 35.67 -15.63
CA LEU A 417 2.65 35.16 -16.64
C LEU A 417 3.35 34.26 -17.67
N LYS A 418 4.54 34.66 -18.14
CA LYS A 418 5.36 33.84 -19.06
C LYS A 418 5.83 32.54 -18.40
N GLU A 419 6.19 32.58 -17.12
CA GLU A 419 6.52 31.38 -16.35
C GLU A 419 5.31 30.46 -16.17
N ALA A 420 4.16 30.99 -15.76
CA ALA A 420 2.91 30.23 -15.64
C ALA A 420 2.46 29.61 -16.97
N TYR A 421 2.71 30.33 -18.08
CA TYR A 421 2.50 29.80 -19.42
C TYR A 421 3.41 28.61 -19.69
N LYS A 422 4.74 28.76 -19.54
CA LYS A 422 5.71 27.67 -19.74
C LYS A 422 5.44 26.47 -18.84
N LEU A 423 5.01 26.71 -17.61
CA LEU A 423 4.66 25.69 -16.62
C LEU A 423 3.58 24.71 -17.11
N ASN A 424 2.67 25.14 -17.99
CA ASN A 424 1.58 24.30 -18.50
C ASN A 424 1.71 23.99 -20.01
N GLU A 425 2.83 24.35 -20.65
CA GLU A 425 3.03 24.18 -22.09
C GLU A 425 2.94 22.69 -22.50
N ILE A 426 3.69 21.81 -21.83
CA ILE A 426 3.65 20.37 -22.08
C ILE A 426 2.24 19.80 -21.88
N PHE A 427 1.51 20.29 -20.88
CA PHE A 427 0.13 19.88 -20.64
C PHE A 427 -0.79 20.29 -21.80
N ARG A 428 -0.76 21.58 -22.19
CA ARG A 428 -1.60 22.12 -23.27
C ARG A 428 -1.29 21.52 -24.63
N ASP A 429 -0.05 21.13 -24.87
CA ASP A 429 0.39 20.61 -26.17
C ASP A 429 0.18 19.10 -26.28
N ARG A 430 -0.13 18.41 -25.17
CA ARG A 430 -0.24 16.94 -25.17
C ARG A 430 -1.58 16.40 -24.74
N ILE A 431 -2.33 17.11 -23.90
CA ILE A 431 -3.56 16.59 -23.31
C ILE A 431 -4.76 17.14 -24.06
N HIS A 432 -5.56 16.25 -24.65
CA HIS A 432 -6.76 16.66 -25.38
C HIS A 432 -7.93 16.91 -24.43
N PHE A 433 -8.04 16.10 -23.38
CA PHE A 433 -9.18 16.16 -22.47
C PHE A 433 -8.76 15.96 -21.03
N VAL A 434 -9.49 16.63 -20.13
CA VAL A 434 -9.55 16.26 -18.71
C VAL A 434 -10.95 15.74 -18.43
N LEU A 435 -11.06 14.49 -18.03
CA LEU A 435 -12.30 13.81 -17.67
C LEU A 435 -12.39 13.72 -16.15
N PHE A 436 -13.23 14.53 -15.54
CA PHE A 436 -13.47 14.49 -14.10
C PHE A 436 -14.43 13.36 -13.75
N ALA A 437 -14.12 12.63 -12.69
CA ALA A 437 -14.93 11.55 -12.15
C ALA A 437 -15.23 11.80 -10.67
N TRP A 438 -16.49 11.67 -10.24
CA TRP A 438 -16.85 11.73 -8.82
C TRP A 438 -17.97 10.77 -8.45
N ASP A 439 -17.91 10.20 -7.24
CA ASP A 439 -18.91 9.27 -6.73
C ASP A 439 -20.25 9.98 -6.47
N ILE A 440 -21.30 9.53 -7.14
CA ILE A 440 -22.66 10.11 -6.99
C ILE A 440 -23.22 9.91 -5.59
N HIS A 441 -22.81 8.86 -4.90
CA HIS A 441 -23.29 8.54 -3.55
C HIS A 441 -22.49 9.27 -2.47
N LYS A 442 -21.44 10.02 -2.86
CA LYS A 442 -20.50 10.70 -1.94
C LYS A 442 -20.01 9.76 -0.85
N SER A 443 -19.82 8.48 -1.19
CA SER A 443 -19.54 7.47 -0.19
C SER A 443 -18.13 7.69 0.34
N LYS A 444 -17.98 7.81 1.66
CA LYS A 444 -16.66 8.03 2.29
C LYS A 444 -15.68 6.84 2.10
N ARG A 445 -16.06 5.77 1.39
CA ARG A 445 -15.39 4.47 1.44
C ARG A 445 -15.10 3.81 0.09
N PHE A 446 -15.42 4.42 -1.06
CA PHE A 446 -14.90 4.11 -2.43
C PHE A 446 -15.18 2.72 -3.04
N ILE A 447 -15.40 1.69 -2.23
CA ILE A 447 -15.31 0.28 -2.63
C ILE A 447 -16.25 -0.05 -3.79
N ASP A 448 -17.49 0.45 -3.78
CA ASP A 448 -18.45 0.26 -4.87
C ASP A 448 -19.04 1.61 -5.30
N SER A 449 -18.16 2.53 -5.69
CA SER A 449 -18.55 3.85 -6.16
C SER A 449 -19.20 3.77 -7.55
N GLN A 450 -20.18 4.64 -7.76
CA GLN A 450 -20.76 4.89 -9.08
C GLN A 450 -20.32 6.29 -9.50
N TYR A 451 -19.51 6.37 -10.54
CA TYR A 451 -18.92 7.63 -10.96
C TYR A 451 -19.80 8.35 -11.96
N ARG A 452 -19.99 9.65 -11.73
CA ARG A 452 -20.40 10.58 -12.80
C ARG A 452 -19.15 11.15 -13.44
N TYR A 453 -19.21 11.33 -14.76
CA TYR A 453 -18.12 11.87 -15.54
C TYR A 453 -18.47 13.22 -16.15
N PHE A 454 -17.49 14.12 -16.23
CA PHE A 454 -17.59 15.39 -16.94
C PHE A 454 -16.31 15.71 -17.70
N LEU A 455 -16.45 15.93 -19.00
CA LEU A 455 -15.35 16.12 -19.93
C LEU A 455 -15.10 17.60 -20.18
N VAL A 456 -13.85 18.05 -19.97
CA VAL A 456 -13.40 19.40 -20.37
C VAL A 456 -12.40 19.29 -21.53
N PRO A 457 -12.74 19.77 -22.74
CA PRO A 457 -11.86 19.71 -23.89
C PRO A 457 -10.77 20.79 -23.84
N ASN A 458 -9.60 20.46 -24.37
CA ASN A 458 -8.54 21.42 -24.64
C ASN A 458 -8.85 22.19 -25.93
N PRO A 459 -9.13 23.50 -25.87
CA PRO A 459 -9.53 24.27 -27.04
C PRO A 459 -8.40 24.39 -28.08
N LYS A 460 -7.12 24.18 -27.70
CA LYS A 460 -5.99 24.19 -28.63
C LYS A 460 -5.92 22.93 -29.50
N LEU A 461 -6.31 21.77 -28.95
CA LEU A 461 -6.12 20.47 -29.60
C LEU A 461 -7.43 19.84 -30.10
N VAL A 462 -8.57 20.20 -29.52
CA VAL A 462 -9.85 19.53 -29.76
C VAL A 462 -10.73 20.37 -30.66
N GLN A 463 -10.93 19.88 -31.89
CA GLN A 463 -11.95 20.37 -32.80
C GLN A 463 -13.30 19.69 -32.54
N GLN A 464 -14.40 20.30 -32.99
CA GLN A 464 -15.76 19.74 -32.82
C GLN A 464 -15.89 18.30 -33.34
N LYS A 465 -15.23 17.97 -34.45
CA LYS A 465 -15.21 16.60 -35.00
C LYS A 465 -14.57 15.60 -34.03
N THR A 466 -13.45 15.96 -33.41
CA THR A 466 -12.75 15.13 -32.43
C THR A 466 -13.60 14.95 -31.17
N LEU A 467 -14.27 16.01 -30.71
CA LEU A 467 -15.17 15.96 -29.56
C LEU A 467 -16.37 15.02 -29.83
N ASN A 468 -17.03 15.16 -30.98
CA ASN A 468 -18.17 14.32 -31.34
C ASN A 468 -17.77 12.84 -31.45
N TRP A 469 -16.62 12.57 -32.08
CA TRP A 469 -16.08 11.22 -32.17
C TRP A 469 -15.79 10.64 -30.79
N PHE A 470 -15.06 11.37 -29.94
CA PHE A 470 -14.71 10.92 -28.59
C PHE A 470 -15.97 10.60 -27.77
N ASN A 471 -16.98 11.48 -27.83
CA ASN A 471 -18.26 11.25 -27.16
C ASN A 471 -18.92 9.98 -27.68
N THR A 472 -19.04 9.80 -29.00
CA THR A 472 -19.63 8.59 -29.60
C THR A 472 -18.91 7.32 -29.14
N GLU A 473 -17.57 7.36 -29.07
CA GLU A 473 -16.75 6.22 -28.67
C GLU A 473 -16.79 5.91 -27.17
N THR A 474 -17.24 6.83 -26.32
CA THR A 474 -17.15 6.68 -24.86
C THR A 474 -18.47 6.87 -24.12
N GLU A 475 -19.52 7.29 -24.82
CA GLU A 475 -20.82 7.63 -24.25
C GLU A 475 -21.43 6.46 -23.48
N GLU A 476 -21.42 5.25 -24.03
CA GLU A 476 -21.97 4.05 -23.35
C GLU A 476 -21.15 3.59 -22.14
N ILE A 477 -19.91 4.07 -22.02
CA ILE A 477 -18.98 3.70 -20.96
C ILE A 477 -19.12 4.66 -19.77
N PHE A 478 -19.35 5.94 -20.07
CA PHE A 478 -19.40 7.02 -19.08
C PHE A 478 -20.82 7.48 -18.71
N LYS A 479 -21.85 6.92 -19.36
CA LYS A 479 -23.25 6.97 -18.92
C LYS A 479 -23.50 5.98 -17.78
#